data_AF-A0A561W5P4-F1
#
_entry.id   AF-A0A561W5P4-F1
#
_cell.length_a   1.000
_cell.length_b   1.000
_cell.length_c   1.000
_cell.angle_alpha   90.00
_cell.angle_beta   90.00
_cell.angle_gamma   90.00
#
_symmetry.space_group_name_H-M   'P 1'
#
loop_
_entity.id
_entity.type
_entity.pdbx_description
1 polymer ?
#
loop_
_entity_poly.entity_id
_entity_poly.type
_entity_poly.pdbx_seq_one_letter_code
_entity_poly.pdbx_strand_id
1 'polypeptide(L)'
;MNAADQASNGDVRIYVDADVPVTAEVLRQLAAAVSQPGVVAAVPRPLIDCSGSAWPVRAYYAMNARLPVFRNRLFGRGIIALSAEARSRFDRIPEITADDMFLDAVVGADEKVEIDAVIRVRAPQRTGDLIRRVARAREGNAEFWRFVRSAPPEYGLPLDPVPGPSSWSWLRHVLLRSPRLLPAAACYVVIILLAEAQRRSPGWSVRSGWGRGERPQLGR
;
A
#
# COMPACT_ATOMS: atom_id res chain seq x y z
N MET A 1 -9.20 8.01 -10.85
CA MET A 1 -8.49 8.91 -9.92
C MET A 1 -8.19 10.27 -10.54
N ASN A 2 -7.33 10.39 -11.57
CA ASN A 2 -7.01 11.69 -12.20
C ASN A 2 -8.24 12.55 -12.56
N ALA A 3 -9.26 11.97 -13.21
CA ALA A 3 -10.48 12.70 -13.54
C ALA A 3 -11.22 13.24 -12.31
N ALA A 4 -11.27 12.47 -11.22
CA ALA A 4 -11.89 12.90 -9.97
C ALA A 4 -11.05 13.98 -9.28
N ASP A 5 -9.73 13.84 -9.28
CA ASP A 5 -8.81 14.81 -8.70
C ASP A 5 -8.83 16.17 -9.43
N GLN A 6 -8.98 16.18 -10.76
CA GLN A 6 -9.13 17.40 -11.56
C GLN A 6 -10.48 18.10 -11.33
N ALA A 7 -11.55 17.34 -11.07
CA ALA A 7 -12.89 17.90 -10.82
C ALA A 7 -13.08 18.42 -9.38
N SER A 8 -12.08 18.22 -8.53
CA SER A 8 -12.15 18.46 -7.11
C SER A 8 -11.61 19.86 -6.80
N ASN A 9 -12.27 20.64 -5.94
CA ASN A 9 -11.95 22.09 -5.77
C ASN A 9 -11.41 22.44 -4.37
N GLY A 10 -11.31 21.47 -3.46
CA GLY A 10 -10.80 21.70 -2.10
C GLY A 10 -9.28 21.67 -2.01
N ASP A 11 -8.73 22.36 -1.01
CA ASP A 11 -7.28 22.41 -0.71
C ASP A 11 -6.73 21.09 -0.14
N VAL A 12 -7.61 20.20 0.30
CA VAL A 12 -7.25 18.86 0.79
C VAL A 12 -7.77 17.80 -0.17
N ARG A 13 -6.89 16.87 -0.55
CA ARG A 13 -7.22 15.70 -1.36
C ARG A 13 -7.19 14.45 -0.52
N ILE A 14 -8.33 13.76 -0.40
CA ILE A 14 -8.41 12.48 0.29
C ILE A 14 -8.71 11.40 -0.74
N TYR A 15 -7.74 10.51 -0.96
CA TYR A 15 -7.88 9.35 -1.84
C TYR A 15 -8.28 8.16 -0.99
N VAL A 16 -9.33 7.43 -1.40
CA VAL A 16 -9.93 6.34 -0.65
C VAL A 16 -10.26 5.20 -1.60
N ASP A 17 -9.85 3.98 -1.24
CA ASP A 17 -10.25 2.76 -1.92
C ASP A 17 -11.74 2.48 -1.68
N ALA A 18 -12.42 1.96 -2.70
CA ALA A 18 -13.87 1.75 -2.65
C ALA A 18 -14.32 0.73 -1.58
N ASP A 19 -13.42 -0.11 -1.08
CA ASP A 19 -13.70 -1.12 -0.06
C ASP A 19 -13.30 -0.68 1.36
N VAL A 20 -12.86 0.56 1.54
CA VAL A 20 -12.43 1.08 2.83
C VAL A 20 -13.61 1.75 3.56
N PRO A 21 -13.99 1.25 4.75
CA PRO A 21 -15.06 1.84 5.53
C PRO A 21 -14.56 3.12 6.22
N VAL A 22 -14.89 4.27 5.65
CA VAL A 22 -14.48 5.58 6.19
C VAL A 22 -15.69 6.32 6.77
N THR A 23 -15.52 6.93 7.93
CA THR A 23 -16.53 7.80 8.55
C THR A 23 -16.20 9.27 8.29
N ALA A 24 -17.21 10.14 8.34
CA ALA A 24 -17.01 11.58 8.22
C ALA A 24 -16.07 12.15 9.29
N GLU A 25 -16.03 11.52 10.47
CA GLU A 25 -15.10 11.86 11.55
C GLU A 25 -13.64 11.66 11.14
N VAL A 26 -13.32 10.49 10.56
CA VAL A 26 -11.97 10.19 10.06
C VAL A 26 -11.55 11.18 8.97
N LEU A 27 -12.46 11.52 8.04
CA LEU A 27 -12.18 12.51 7.00
C LEU A 27 -11.86 13.90 7.59
N ARG A 28 -12.62 14.33 8.61
CA ARG A 28 -12.37 15.60 9.29
C ARG A 28 -11.02 15.62 10.02
N GLN A 29 -10.67 14.52 10.69
CA GLN A 29 -9.37 14.41 11.37
C GLN A 29 -8.19 14.41 10.39
N LEU A 30 -8.33 13.71 9.27
CA LEU A 30 -7.33 13.72 8.19
C LEU A 30 -7.14 15.13 7.62
N ALA A 31 -8.24 15.82 7.31
CA ALA A 31 -8.19 17.19 6.80
C ALA A 31 -7.57 18.16 7.82
N ALA A 32 -7.93 18.04 9.11
CA ALA A 32 -7.33 18.87 10.15
C ALA A 32 -5.83 18.61 10.32
N ALA A 33 -5.37 17.37 10.13
CA ALA A 33 -3.97 16.99 10.25
C ALA A 33 -3.10 17.60 9.13
N VAL A 34 -3.52 17.50 7.87
CA VAL A 34 -2.76 18.06 6.73
C VAL A 34 -2.88 19.59 6.59
N SER A 35 -3.71 20.22 7.41
CA SER A 35 -3.76 21.68 7.56
C SER A 35 -2.78 22.21 8.62
N GLN A 36 -2.09 21.33 9.36
CA GLN A 36 -1.07 21.76 10.31
C GLN A 36 0.23 22.13 9.58
N PRO A 37 0.96 23.17 10.02
CA PRO A 37 2.25 23.52 9.44
C PRO A 37 3.22 22.34 9.43
N GLY A 38 3.86 22.10 8.29
CA GLY A 38 4.86 21.03 8.11
C GLY A 38 4.28 19.62 7.91
N VAL A 39 2.95 19.45 7.91
CA VAL A 39 2.30 18.17 7.63
C VAL A 39 1.64 18.24 6.26
N VAL A 40 2.20 17.54 5.28
CA VAL A 40 1.68 17.53 3.90
C VAL A 40 0.92 16.26 3.55
N ALA A 41 1.03 15.21 4.38
CA ALA A 41 0.21 14.01 4.26
C ALA A 41 -0.19 13.40 5.60
N ALA A 42 -1.37 12.81 5.64
CA ALA A 42 -1.89 12.11 6.80
C ALA A 42 -2.53 10.78 6.41
N VAL A 43 -2.35 9.78 7.27
CA VAL A 43 -3.04 8.49 7.19
C VAL A 43 -3.59 8.08 8.55
N PRO A 44 -4.67 7.30 8.60
CA PRO A 44 -5.13 6.69 9.83
C PRO A 44 -4.36 5.40 10.12
N ARG A 45 -4.49 4.90 11.34
CA ARG A 45 -3.92 3.62 11.76
C ARG A 45 -4.73 2.44 11.21
N PRO A 46 -4.14 1.53 10.41
CA PRO A 46 -4.84 0.34 9.94
C PRO A 46 -4.95 -0.67 11.07
N LEU A 47 -6.12 -1.29 11.17
CA LEU A 47 -6.35 -2.49 11.96
C LEU A 47 -6.80 -3.60 11.01
N ILE A 48 -5.94 -4.59 10.81
CA ILE A 48 -6.32 -5.75 10.01
C ILE A 48 -7.28 -6.63 10.80
N ASP A 49 -8.54 -6.67 10.36
CA ASP A 49 -9.56 -7.52 10.94
C ASP A 49 -9.48 -8.93 10.33
N CYS A 50 -8.93 -9.87 11.10
CA CYS A 50 -8.82 -11.26 10.73
C CYS A 50 -10.02 -12.12 11.19
N SER A 51 -11.09 -11.50 11.68
CA SER A 51 -12.29 -12.21 12.12
C SER A 51 -12.89 -13.02 10.97
N GLY A 52 -13.18 -14.30 11.23
CA GLY A 52 -13.67 -15.23 10.21
C GLY A 52 -12.65 -15.66 9.15
N SER A 53 -11.38 -15.24 9.26
CA SER A 53 -10.33 -15.65 8.32
C SER A 53 -9.78 -17.03 8.66
N ALA A 54 -9.45 -17.83 7.65
CA ALA A 54 -8.80 -19.14 7.79
C ALA A 54 -7.47 -19.04 8.55
N TRP A 55 -7.07 -20.12 9.22
CA TRP A 55 -5.84 -20.13 10.04
C TRP A 55 -4.59 -19.62 9.29
N PRO A 56 -4.32 -20.02 8.02
CA PRO A 56 -3.16 -19.51 7.28
C PRO A 56 -3.16 -18.00 7.09
N VAL A 57 -4.34 -17.39 6.96
CA VAL A 57 -4.46 -15.93 6.83
C VAL A 57 -4.11 -15.25 8.15
N ARG A 58 -4.63 -15.76 9.26
CA ARG A 58 -4.32 -15.22 10.60
C ARG A 58 -2.83 -15.35 10.91
N ALA A 59 -2.25 -16.49 10.58
CA ALA A 59 -0.82 -16.77 10.73
C ALA A 59 0.05 -15.79 9.89
N TYR A 60 -0.35 -15.55 8.63
CA TYR A 60 0.30 -14.56 7.77
C TYR A 60 0.26 -13.16 8.40
N TYR A 61 -0.91 -12.68 8.82
CA TYR A 61 -1.04 -11.33 9.37
C TYR A 61 -0.37 -11.18 10.75
N ALA A 62 -0.27 -12.26 11.53
CA ALA A 62 0.54 -12.27 12.75
C ALA A 62 2.02 -11.97 12.45
N MET A 63 2.57 -12.49 11.36
CA MET A 63 3.93 -12.16 10.92
C MET A 63 4.01 -10.79 10.25
N ASN A 64 3.05 -10.49 9.37
CA ASN A 64 3.01 -9.27 8.56
C ASN A 64 2.99 -8.00 9.44
N ALA A 65 2.17 -7.99 10.50
CA ALA A 65 2.06 -6.87 11.45
C ALA A 65 3.36 -6.54 12.20
N ARG A 66 4.36 -7.42 12.16
CA ARG A 66 5.64 -7.23 12.85
C ARG A 66 6.77 -6.80 11.89
N LEU A 67 6.52 -6.77 10.59
CA LEU A 67 7.52 -6.39 9.59
C LEU A 67 7.94 -4.91 9.75
N PRO A 68 9.25 -4.61 9.72
CA PRO A 68 9.73 -3.22 9.82
C PRO A 68 9.23 -2.33 8.68
N VAL A 69 8.95 -2.89 7.50
CA VAL A 69 8.55 -2.13 6.30
C VAL A 69 7.25 -1.36 6.46
N PHE A 70 6.37 -1.75 7.39
CA PHE A 70 5.12 -1.04 7.66
C PHE A 70 5.26 0.10 8.66
N ARG A 71 6.43 0.27 9.28
CA ARG A 71 6.70 1.40 10.17
C ARG A 71 6.89 2.66 9.33
N ASN A 72 6.13 3.71 9.62
CA ASN A 72 6.22 5.04 9.00
C ASN A 72 5.88 5.11 7.49
N ARG A 73 4.96 4.25 7.01
CA ARG A 73 4.51 4.26 5.60
C ARG A 73 3.03 4.61 5.46
N LEU A 74 2.71 5.38 4.41
CA LEU A 74 1.33 5.78 4.09
C LEU A 74 0.59 4.74 3.24
N PHE A 75 1.31 3.93 2.48
CA PHE A 75 0.72 2.94 1.57
C PHE A 75 0.17 1.70 2.29
N GLY A 76 -0.72 0.96 1.61
CA GLY A 76 -1.31 -0.28 2.11
C GLY A 76 -2.47 -0.11 3.11
N ARG A 77 -2.99 1.11 3.26
CA ARG A 77 -4.09 1.47 4.18
C ARG A 77 -5.41 1.74 3.45
N GLY A 78 -5.35 1.94 2.13
CA GLY A 78 -6.47 2.26 1.25
C GLY A 78 -7.08 3.64 1.49
N ILE A 79 -6.40 4.50 2.25
CA ILE A 79 -6.73 5.92 2.38
C ILE A 79 -5.48 6.74 2.63
N ILE A 80 -5.41 7.90 2.00
CA ILE A 80 -4.36 8.90 2.21
C ILE A 80 -4.95 10.30 1.99
N ALA A 81 -4.63 11.22 2.90
CA ALA A 81 -4.93 12.63 2.74
C ALA A 81 -3.66 13.41 2.39
N LEU A 82 -3.76 14.31 1.42
CA LEU A 82 -2.70 15.21 0.96
C LEU A 82 -3.15 16.67 1.11
N SER A 83 -2.22 17.52 1.52
CA SER A 83 -2.38 18.97 1.45
C SER A 83 -2.27 19.47 0.01
N ALA A 84 -2.64 20.73 -0.23
CA ALA A 84 -2.45 21.40 -1.51
C ALA A 84 -0.97 21.43 -1.93
N GLU A 85 -0.06 21.56 -0.96
CA GLU A 85 1.38 21.52 -1.19
C GLU A 85 1.83 20.14 -1.68
N ALA A 86 1.45 19.05 -1.01
CA ALA A 86 1.79 17.71 -1.50
C ALA A 86 1.18 17.44 -2.88
N ARG A 87 -0.06 17.91 -3.12
CA ARG A 87 -0.73 17.77 -4.41
C ARG A 87 0.00 18.52 -5.53
N SER A 88 0.57 19.70 -5.27
CA SER A 88 1.25 20.49 -6.31
C SER A 88 2.58 19.90 -6.78
N ARG A 89 3.13 18.90 -6.06
CA ARG A 89 4.39 18.22 -6.40
C ARG A 89 4.31 17.33 -7.64
N PHE A 90 3.11 17.04 -8.14
CA PHE A 90 2.91 16.23 -9.34
C PHE A 90 1.75 16.77 -10.19
N ASP A 91 1.81 16.62 -11.51
CA ASP A 91 0.71 17.03 -12.38
C ASP A 91 -0.41 15.98 -12.39
N ARG A 92 -0.04 14.72 -12.67
CA ARG A 92 -0.94 13.57 -12.80
C ARG A 92 -0.43 12.37 -12.01
N ILE A 93 -1.36 11.55 -11.55
CA ILE A 93 -1.02 10.26 -10.95
C ILE A 93 -0.76 9.26 -12.08
N PRO A 94 0.40 8.57 -12.11
CA PRO A 94 0.74 7.65 -13.18
C PRO A 94 -0.22 6.46 -13.25
N GLU A 95 -0.39 5.89 -14.45
CA GLU A 95 -1.23 4.70 -14.67
C GLU A 95 -0.53 3.40 -14.23
N ILE A 96 -0.19 3.33 -12.94
CA ILE A 96 0.38 2.16 -12.27
C ILE A 96 -0.63 1.58 -11.27
N THR A 97 -0.41 0.32 -10.88
CA THR A 97 -1.27 -0.37 -9.91
C THR A 97 -1.07 0.14 -8.49
N ALA A 98 0.19 0.42 -8.10
CA ALA A 98 0.55 0.91 -6.78
C ALA A 98 0.61 2.45 -6.79
N ASP A 99 -0.54 3.06 -7.01
CA ASP A 99 -0.69 4.51 -6.95
C ASP A 99 -0.48 5.07 -5.53
N ASP A 100 -0.88 4.31 -4.50
CA ASP A 100 -0.58 4.61 -3.10
C ASP A 100 0.93 4.73 -2.80
N MET A 101 1.76 3.90 -3.42
CA MET A 101 3.22 4.00 -3.34
C MET A 101 3.75 5.26 -4.02
N PHE A 102 3.14 5.68 -5.12
CA PHE A 102 3.48 6.96 -5.76
C PHE A 102 3.14 8.13 -4.85
N LEU A 103 1.95 8.14 -4.24
CA LEU A 103 1.57 9.19 -3.29
C LEU A 103 2.43 9.18 -2.01
N ASP A 104 2.90 8.02 -1.53
CA ASP A 104 3.88 7.95 -0.43
C ASP A 104 5.27 8.49 -0.84
N ALA A 105 5.66 8.31 -2.10
CA ALA A 105 6.99 8.69 -2.60
C ALA A 105 7.14 10.17 -2.94
N VAL A 106 6.04 10.92 -3.14
CA VAL A 106 6.08 12.37 -3.33
C VAL A 106 6.16 13.16 -2.01
N VAL A 107 6.08 12.45 -0.88
CA VAL A 107 6.04 13.05 0.47
C VAL A 107 7.21 12.56 1.33
N GLY A 108 7.96 13.50 1.92
CA GLY A 108 9.05 13.20 2.85
C GLY A 108 8.59 12.47 4.10
N ALA A 109 9.49 11.71 4.73
CA ALA A 109 9.15 10.90 5.90
C ALA A 109 8.81 11.74 7.14
N ASP A 110 9.36 12.95 7.23
CA ASP A 110 9.18 13.96 8.26
C ASP A 110 7.98 14.87 8.02
N GLU A 111 7.46 14.91 6.79
CA GLU A 111 6.32 15.75 6.39
C GLU A 111 4.97 15.02 6.50
N LYS A 112 4.95 13.82 7.09
CA LYS A 112 3.77 12.96 7.15
C LYS A 112 3.47 12.41 8.53
N VAL A 113 2.18 12.24 8.82
CA VAL A 113 1.70 11.81 10.15
C VAL A 113 0.72 10.65 10.07
N GLU A 114 0.74 9.81 11.11
CA GLU A 114 -0.34 8.87 11.41
C GLU A 114 -1.27 9.53 12.43
N ILE A 115 -2.55 9.71 12.09
CA ILE A 115 -3.55 10.25 13.02
C ILE A 115 -4.05 9.16 13.98
N ASP A 116 -4.54 9.55 15.16
CA ASP A 116 -5.16 8.66 16.14
C ASP A 116 -6.61 8.29 15.75
N ALA A 117 -6.77 7.79 14.53
CA ALA A 117 -8.01 7.23 14.02
C ALA A 117 -7.74 5.83 13.47
N VAL A 118 -8.67 4.91 13.71
CA VAL A 118 -8.51 3.52 13.28
C VAL A 118 -9.42 3.21 12.10
N ILE A 119 -8.85 2.60 11.07
CA ILE A 119 -9.63 2.01 9.98
C ILE A 119 -9.45 0.50 9.98
N ARG A 120 -10.58 -0.20 9.93
CA ARG A 120 -10.60 -1.67 9.88
C ARG A 120 -10.53 -2.14 8.44
N VAL A 121 -9.44 -2.81 8.10
CA VAL A 121 -9.26 -3.45 6.79
C VAL A 121 -9.53 -4.94 6.97
N ARG A 122 -10.58 -5.44 6.31
CA ARG A 122 -10.93 -6.86 6.41
C ARG A 122 -9.88 -7.71 5.70
N ALA A 123 -9.33 -8.70 6.41
CA ALA A 123 -8.45 -9.68 5.83
C ALA A 123 -9.23 -10.63 4.91
N PRO A 124 -8.60 -11.20 3.86
CA PRO A 124 -9.24 -12.22 3.04
C PRO A 124 -9.66 -13.44 3.88
N GLN A 125 -10.88 -13.94 3.69
CA GLN A 125 -11.34 -15.08 4.51
C GLN A 125 -10.64 -16.40 4.15
N ARG A 126 -10.27 -16.58 2.88
CA ARG A 126 -9.65 -17.81 2.36
C ARG A 126 -8.19 -17.58 2.00
N THR A 127 -7.37 -18.62 2.17
CA THR A 127 -5.94 -18.58 1.84
C THR A 127 -5.68 -18.24 0.36
N GLY A 128 -6.51 -18.77 -0.57
CA GLY A 128 -6.37 -18.45 -2.00
C GLY A 128 -6.61 -16.98 -2.33
N ASP A 129 -7.53 -16.31 -1.62
CA ASP A 129 -7.76 -14.87 -1.77
C ASP A 129 -6.58 -14.05 -1.23
N LEU A 130 -5.97 -14.52 -0.13
CA LEU A 130 -4.75 -13.92 0.40
C LEU A 130 -3.57 -14.07 -0.57
N ILE A 131 -3.34 -15.26 -1.13
CA ILE A 131 -2.26 -15.49 -2.10
C ILE A 131 -2.42 -14.53 -3.29
N ARG A 132 -3.64 -14.40 -3.83
CA ARG A 132 -3.93 -13.43 -4.91
C ARG A 132 -3.67 -11.98 -4.48
N ARG A 133 -4.08 -11.58 -3.28
CA ARG A 133 -3.84 -10.23 -2.75
C ARG A 133 -2.34 -9.95 -2.65
N VAL A 134 -1.56 -10.88 -2.11
CA VAL A 134 -0.11 -10.74 -1.97
C VAL A 134 0.58 -10.73 -3.33
N ALA A 135 0.16 -11.58 -4.28
CA ALA A 135 0.69 -11.60 -5.64
C ALA A 135 0.47 -10.25 -6.35
N ARG A 136 -0.74 -9.67 -6.21
CA ARG A 136 -1.07 -8.35 -6.75
C ARG A 136 -0.21 -7.25 -6.14
N ALA A 137 -0.09 -7.20 -4.82
CA ALA A 137 0.75 -6.21 -4.14
C ALA A 137 2.21 -6.29 -4.60
N ARG A 138 2.76 -7.51 -4.75
CA ARG A 138 4.13 -7.70 -5.24
C ARG A 138 4.31 -7.22 -6.68
N GLU A 139 3.35 -7.48 -7.57
CA GLU A 139 3.41 -6.97 -8.94
C GLU A 139 3.29 -5.45 -8.99
N GLY A 140 2.38 -4.86 -8.21
CA GLY A 140 2.25 -3.41 -8.07
C GLY A 140 3.54 -2.75 -7.58
N ASN A 141 4.18 -3.33 -6.57
CA ASN A 141 5.49 -2.85 -6.09
C ASN A 141 6.56 -2.95 -7.19
N ALA A 142 6.60 -4.05 -7.95
CA ALA A 142 7.55 -4.22 -9.04
C ALA A 142 7.30 -3.23 -10.20
N GLU A 143 6.04 -2.97 -10.53
CA GLU A 143 5.61 -1.93 -11.48
C GLU A 143 6.04 -0.54 -11.01
N PHE A 144 5.79 -0.19 -9.75
CA PHE A 144 6.21 1.08 -9.17
C PHE A 144 7.72 1.28 -9.27
N TRP A 145 8.54 0.29 -8.90
CA TRP A 145 9.99 0.42 -9.00
C TRP A 145 10.51 0.45 -10.46
N ARG A 146 9.81 -0.20 -11.40
CA ARG A 146 10.10 -0.01 -12.83
C ARG A 146 9.81 1.43 -13.25
N PHE A 147 8.64 1.95 -12.87
CA PHE A 147 8.25 3.33 -13.11
C PHE A 147 9.30 4.30 -12.54
N VAL A 148 9.67 4.20 -11.27
CA VAL A 148 10.67 5.07 -10.64
C VAL A 148 12.00 5.07 -11.40
N ARG A 149 12.48 3.90 -11.85
CA ARG A 149 13.74 3.82 -12.61
C ARG A 149 13.67 4.43 -14.01
N SER A 150 12.48 4.48 -14.60
CA SER A 150 12.24 5.05 -15.92
C SER A 150 11.53 6.41 -15.88
N ALA A 151 11.28 6.95 -14.68
CA ALA A 151 10.39 8.09 -14.50
C ALA A 151 11.03 9.32 -15.15
N PRO A 152 10.28 10.06 -15.99
CA PRO A 152 10.78 11.31 -16.53
C PRO A 152 11.09 12.31 -15.39
N PRO A 153 12.03 13.25 -15.60
CA PRO A 153 12.40 14.25 -14.59
C PRO A 153 11.21 15.07 -14.06
N GLU A 154 10.13 15.18 -14.84
CA GLU A 154 8.89 15.90 -14.51
C GLU A 154 8.17 15.38 -13.27
N TYR A 155 8.42 14.15 -12.84
CA TYR A 155 7.79 13.58 -11.64
C TYR A 155 8.48 13.99 -10.34
N GLY A 156 9.64 14.64 -10.40
CA GLY A 156 10.28 15.31 -9.27
C GLY A 156 10.36 14.51 -7.97
N LEU A 157 10.42 13.17 -8.04
CA LEU A 157 10.25 12.30 -6.88
C LEU A 157 11.40 12.54 -5.90
N PRO A 158 11.15 13.08 -4.69
CA PRO A 158 12.12 13.10 -3.61
C PRO A 158 12.26 11.65 -3.15
N LEU A 159 13.09 10.88 -3.86
CA LEU A 159 13.29 9.48 -3.54
C LEU A 159 13.95 9.41 -2.17
N ASP A 160 13.16 9.13 -1.13
CA ASP A 160 13.64 8.36 0.00
C ASP A 160 13.64 6.91 -0.48
N PRO A 161 14.78 6.36 -0.96
CA PRO A 161 14.83 4.98 -1.42
C PRO A 161 14.44 4.11 -0.25
N VAL A 162 13.23 3.54 -0.27
CA VAL A 162 12.81 2.54 0.70
C VAL A 162 13.91 1.49 0.72
N PRO A 163 14.70 1.36 1.80
CA PRO A 163 15.70 0.31 1.85
C PRO A 163 14.92 -0.99 1.73
N GLY A 164 15.18 -1.75 0.66
CA GLY A 164 14.64 -3.11 0.55
C GLY A 164 14.96 -3.82 1.86
N PRO A 165 13.99 -4.51 2.49
CA PRO A 165 14.22 -5.08 3.81
C PRO A 165 15.45 -5.98 3.76
N SER A 166 16.41 -5.78 4.67
CA SER A 166 17.44 -6.79 4.92
C SER A 166 16.72 -8.06 5.36
N SER A 167 16.61 -9.02 4.44
CA SER A 167 15.39 -9.84 4.38
C SER A 167 15.28 -10.89 5.47
N TRP A 168 16.35 -11.09 6.24
CA TRP A 168 16.48 -12.19 7.20
C TRP A 168 16.78 -11.74 8.64
N SER A 169 17.32 -10.53 8.84
CA SER A 169 17.73 -10.05 10.16
C SER A 169 16.52 -9.88 11.10
N TRP A 170 15.45 -9.25 10.59
CA TRP A 170 14.22 -9.04 11.32
C TRP A 170 13.53 -10.37 11.68
N LEU A 171 13.50 -11.31 10.74
CA LEU A 171 12.81 -12.59 10.91
C LEU A 171 13.51 -13.42 11.99
N ARG A 172 14.86 -13.45 11.95
CA ARG A 172 15.66 -14.08 13.01
C ARG A 172 15.40 -13.41 14.36
N HIS A 173 15.37 -12.08 14.41
CA HIS A 173 15.12 -11.33 15.65
C HIS A 173 13.76 -11.65 16.28
N VAL A 174 12.71 -11.76 15.47
CA VAL A 174 11.38 -12.13 15.96
C VAL A 174 11.31 -13.60 16.38
N LEU A 175 11.92 -14.51 15.62
CA LEU A 175 11.91 -15.93 15.95
C LEU A 175 12.71 -16.23 17.23
N LEU A 176 13.85 -15.58 17.44
CA LEU A 176 14.65 -15.72 18.66
C LEU A 176 13.91 -15.24 19.90
N ARG A 177 13.14 -14.15 19.79
CA ARG A 177 12.34 -13.60 20.89
C ARG A 177 11.00 -14.29 21.10
N SER A 178 10.53 -15.09 20.14
CA SER A 178 9.20 -15.69 20.16
C SER A 178 9.16 -16.98 19.35
N PRO A 179 9.72 -18.10 19.86
CA PRO A 179 9.76 -19.38 19.15
C PRO A 179 8.37 -19.96 18.86
N ARG A 180 7.35 -19.55 19.63
CA ARG A 180 5.95 -19.90 19.38
C ARG A 180 5.41 -19.40 18.04
N LEU A 181 6.10 -18.45 17.39
CA LEU A 181 5.75 -17.94 16.07
C LEU A 181 6.33 -18.77 14.92
N LEU A 182 7.12 -19.82 15.18
CA LEU A 182 7.72 -20.65 14.13
C LEU A 182 6.69 -21.21 13.12
N PRO A 183 5.53 -21.75 13.54
CA PRO A 183 4.51 -22.20 12.58
C PRO A 183 3.94 -21.05 11.74
N ALA A 184 3.76 -19.88 12.34
CA ALA A 184 3.28 -18.70 11.63
C ALA A 184 4.32 -18.15 10.64
N ALA A 185 5.61 -18.21 10.99
CA ALA A 185 6.70 -17.83 10.10
C ALA A 185 6.83 -18.79 8.91
N ALA A 186 6.73 -20.10 9.14
CA ALA A 186 6.68 -21.09 8.06
C ALA A 186 5.50 -20.83 7.12
N CYS A 187 4.30 -20.62 7.68
CA CYS A 187 3.12 -20.27 6.91
C CYS A 187 3.29 -18.97 6.11
N TYR A 188 3.88 -17.93 6.72
CA TYR A 188 4.17 -16.67 6.06
C TYR A 188 5.10 -16.86 4.85
N VAL A 189 6.19 -17.61 5.01
CA VAL A 189 7.13 -17.91 3.92
C VAL A 189 6.42 -18.67 2.79
N VAL A 190 5.64 -19.70 3.12
CA VAL A 190 4.87 -20.47 2.13
C VAL A 190 3.92 -19.57 1.34
N ILE A 191 3.19 -18.66 2.00
CA ILE A 191 2.29 -17.72 1.31
C ILE A 191 3.05 -16.78 0.38
N ILE A 192 4.22 -16.28 0.78
CA ILE A 192 5.06 -15.45 -0.09
C ILE A 192 5.53 -16.24 -1.32
N LEU A 193 5.97 -17.49 -1.16
CA LEU A 193 6.41 -18.35 -2.26
C LEU A 193 5.27 -18.67 -3.23
N LEU A 194 4.09 -19.03 -2.70
CA LEU A 194 2.90 -19.30 -3.52
C LEU A 194 2.42 -18.05 -4.27
N ALA A 195 2.47 -16.88 -3.62
CA ALA A 195 2.12 -15.61 -4.25
C ALA A 195 3.10 -15.25 -5.37
N GLU A 196 4.40 -15.51 -5.18
CA GLU A 196 5.41 -15.30 -6.22
C GLU A 196 5.23 -16.28 -7.39
N ALA A 197 4.92 -17.54 -7.12
CA ALA A 197 4.61 -18.52 -8.16
C ALA A 197 3.36 -18.12 -8.96
N GLN A 198 2.30 -17.67 -8.28
CA GLN A 198 1.08 -17.17 -8.94
C GLN A 198 1.36 -15.92 -9.77
N ARG A 199 2.15 -14.97 -9.25
CA ARG A 199 2.54 -13.76 -10.00
C ARG A 199 3.25 -14.09 -11.31
N ARG A 200 4.01 -15.19 -11.34
CA ARG A 200 4.76 -15.67 -12.51
C ARG A 200 3.96 -16.62 -13.41
N SER A 201 2.74 -17.02 -13.02
CA SER A 201 1.97 -17.97 -13.81
C SER A 201 1.47 -17.36 -15.12
N PRO A 202 1.48 -18.11 -16.24
CA PRO A 202 0.90 -17.65 -17.50
C PRO A 202 -0.57 -17.22 -17.31
N GLY A 203 -0.93 -16.04 -17.84
CA GLY A 203 -2.29 -15.48 -17.74
C GLY A 203 -2.58 -14.68 -16.47
N TRP A 204 -1.61 -14.52 -15.56
CA TRP A 204 -1.75 -13.59 -14.44
C TRP A 204 -1.66 -12.14 -14.92
N SER A 205 -2.66 -11.33 -14.59
CA SER A 205 -2.64 -9.87 -14.79
C SER A 205 -3.06 -9.18 -13.51
N VAL A 206 -2.24 -8.25 -13.01
CA VAL A 206 -2.58 -7.46 -11.83
C VAL A 206 -3.84 -6.59 -12.04
N ARG A 207 -4.16 -6.31 -13.32
CA ARG A 207 -5.28 -5.48 -13.76
C ARG A 207 -6.55 -6.29 -14.08
N SER A 208 -6.49 -7.62 -14.09
CA SER A 208 -7.68 -8.45 -14.33
C SER A 208 -8.74 -8.17 -13.27
N GLY A 209 -9.93 -7.73 -13.69
CA GLY A 209 -11.05 -7.39 -12.79
C GLY A 209 -11.26 -5.89 -12.51
N TRP A 210 -10.40 -4.99 -13.00
CA TRP A 210 -10.56 -3.54 -12.84
C TRP A 210 -11.41 -2.86 -13.93
N GLY A 211 -12.08 -3.65 -14.79
CA GLY A 211 -12.89 -3.13 -15.90
C GLY A 211 -12.11 -2.36 -16.97
N ARG A 212 -10.77 -2.37 -16.92
CA ARG A 212 -9.90 -1.74 -17.92
C ARG A 212 -9.53 -2.78 -18.97
N GLY A 213 -10.02 -2.59 -20.19
CA GLY A 213 -9.69 -3.44 -21.33
C GLY A 213 -8.17 -3.55 -21.52
N GLU A 214 -7.71 -4.75 -21.86
CA GLU A 214 -6.35 -4.97 -22.32
C GLU A 214 -6.07 -4.00 -23.47
N ARG A 215 -5.06 -3.15 -23.36
CA ARG A 215 -4.61 -2.38 -24.52
C ARG A 215 -4.02 -3.38 -25.51
N PRO A 216 -4.41 -3.35 -26.80
CA PRO A 216 -3.73 -4.15 -27.80
C PRO A 216 -2.25 -3.74 -27.81
N GLN A 217 -1.35 -4.72 -27.78
CA GLN A 217 0.04 -4.48 -28.11
C GLN A 217 0.07 -3.93 -29.55
N LEU A 218 0.34 -2.63 -29.69
CA LEU A 218 0.69 -2.07 -30.99
C LEU A 218 2.04 -2.67 -31.37
N GLY A 219 1.97 -3.71 -32.21
CA GLY A 219 3.10 -4.23 -32.95
C GLY A 219 3.68 -3.14 -33.86
N ARG A 220 5.01 -3.16 -33.94
CA ARG A 220 5.83 -2.31 -34.81
C ARG A 220 5.49 -2.49 -36.28
#